data_AF-A0A6I5CMW2-F1
#
_entry.id   AF-A0A6I5CMW2-F1
#
_cell.length_a   1.000
_cell.length_b   1.000
_cell.length_c   1.000
_cell.angle_alpha   90.00
_cell.angle_beta   90.00
_cell.angle_gamma   90.00
#
_symmetry.space_group_name_H-M   'P 1'
#
loop_
_entity.id
_entity.type
_entity.pdbx_description
1 polymer ?
#
loop_
_entity_poly.entity_id
_entity_poly.type
_entity_poly.pdbx_seq_one_letter_code
_entity_poly.pdbx_strand_id
1 'polypeptide(L)' 'RVTARALDVTDAAAVDRLVAEAEDTLGPLDIAVNVAGILRGAPVVDLDDTDWAAVFDVNTHGVMHVSR' A
#
# COMPACT_ATOMS: atom_id res chain seq x y z
N ARG A 1 -11.22 20.07 -2.39
CA ARG A 1 -11.99 18.97 -3.01
C ARG A 1 -11.51 17.67 -2.38
N VAL A 2 -12.39 16.68 -2.17
CA VAL A 2 -12.01 15.36 -1.65
C VAL A 2 -12.54 14.30 -2.60
N THR A 3 -11.72 13.33 -2.96
CA THR A 3 -12.07 12.17 -3.79
C THR A 3 -11.58 10.90 -3.11
N ALA A 4 -12.33 9.80 -3.26
CA ALA A 4 -11.97 8.50 -2.70
C ALA A 4 -11.89 7.45 -3.82
N ARG A 5 -10.96 6.51 -3.66
CA ARG A 5 -10.75 5.34 -4.53
C ARG A 5 -10.36 4.16 -3.64
N ALA A 6 -10.82 2.97 -3.99
CA ALA A 6 -10.35 1.75 -3.34
C ALA A 6 -8.95 1.40 -3.89
N LEU A 7 -8.05 1.00 -3.00
CA LEU A 7 -6.70 0.58 -3.35
C LEU A 7 -6.25 -0.50 -2.39
N ASP A 8 -5.75 -1.59 -2.95
CA ASP A 8 -4.90 -2.55 -2.24
C ASP A 8 -3.45 -2.22 -2.58
N VAL A 9 -2.67 -1.84 -1.58
CA VAL A 9 -1.26 -1.44 -1.78
C VAL A 9 -0.36 -2.61 -2.16
N THR A 10 -0.82 -3.86 -2.00
CA THR A 10 -0.08 -5.06 -2.43
C THR A 10 -0.10 -5.25 -3.95
N ASP A 11 -1.07 -4.65 -4.67
CA ASP A 11 -1.13 -4.67 -6.13
C ASP A 11 -0.39 -3.44 -6.71
N ALA A 12 0.88 -3.64 -7.08
CA ALA A 12 1.71 -2.61 -7.67
C ALA A 12 1.09 -1.96 -8.94
N ALA A 13 0.39 -2.74 -9.76
CA ALA A 13 -0.23 -2.21 -10.97
C ALA A 13 -1.47 -1.37 -10.65
N ALA A 14 -2.21 -1.69 -9.58
CA ALA A 14 -3.31 -0.84 -9.10
C ALA A 14 -2.81 0.49 -8.56
N VAL A 15 -1.69 0.50 -7.85
CA VAL A 15 -1.04 1.73 -7.38
C VAL A 15 -0.66 2.61 -8.58
N ASP A 16 0.04 2.07 -9.57
CA ASP A 16 0.46 2.82 -10.77
C ASP A 16 -0.74 3.44 -11.51
N ARG A 17 -1.83 2.68 -11.67
CA ARG A 17 -3.06 3.17 -12.30
C ARG A 17 -3.70 4.32 -11.52
N LEU A 18 -3.76 4.20 -10.20
CA LEU A 18 -4.41 5.20 -9.34
C LEU A 18 -3.61 6.50 -9.28
N VAL A 19 -2.28 6.43 -9.22
CA VAL A 19 -1.40 7.61 -9.27
C VAL A 19 -1.60 8.34 -10.60
N ALA A 20 -1.55 7.62 -11.72
CA ALA A 20 -1.77 8.22 -13.04
C ALA A 20 -3.16 8.88 -13.15
N GLU A 21 -4.23 8.21 -12.70
CA GLU A 21 -5.59 8.80 -12.69
C GLU A 21 -5.67 10.06 -11.82
N ALA A 22 -5.03 10.04 -10.64
CA ALA A 22 -5.03 11.18 -9.74
C ALA A 22 -4.32 12.38 -10.37
N GLU A 23 -3.15 12.18 -10.97
CA GLU A 23 -2.40 13.25 -11.61
C GLU A 23 -3.11 13.83 -12.84
N ASP A 24 -3.69 12.98 -13.68
CA ASP A 24 -4.46 13.39 -14.85
C ASP A 24 -5.69 14.24 -14.49
N THR A 25 -6.30 13.98 -13.33
CA THR A 25 -7.59 14.60 -12.94
C THR A 25 -7.47 15.72 -11.92
N LEU A 26 -6.42 15.73 -11.10
CA LEU A 26 -6.22 16.67 -9.99
C LEU A 26 -4.94 17.52 -10.15
N GLY A 27 -4.04 17.14 -11.06
CA GLY A 27 -2.70 17.70 -11.18
C GLY A 27 -1.66 16.91 -10.38
N PRO A 28 -0.36 17.28 -10.50
CA PRO A 28 0.75 16.53 -9.90
C PRO A 28 0.61 16.30 -8.39
N LEU A 29 1.11 15.16 -7.90
CA LEU A 29 1.13 14.86 -6.47
C LEU A 29 2.30 15.56 -5.77
N ASP A 30 2.02 16.37 -4.75
CA ASP A 30 3.07 16.99 -3.91
C ASP A 30 3.51 16.09 -2.74
N ILE A 31 2.59 15.30 -2.19
CA ILE A 31 2.80 14.52 -0.96
C ILE A 31 2.08 13.17 -1.09
N ALA A 32 2.80 12.09 -0.79
CA ALA A 32 2.23 10.78 -0.52
C ALA A 32 2.33 10.45 0.97
N VAL A 33 1.25 9.89 1.54
CA VAL A 33 1.22 9.46 2.95
C VAL A 33 0.89 7.98 3.01
N ASN A 34 1.87 7.16 3.41
CA ASN A 34 1.71 5.73 3.56
C ASN A 34 1.17 5.40 4.95
N VAL A 35 -0.12 5.04 5.04
CA VAL A 35 -0.80 4.70 6.31
C VAL A 35 -1.39 3.28 6.29
N ALA A 36 -1.40 2.62 5.13
CA ALA A 36 -1.86 1.23 5.04
C ALA A 36 -0.95 0.33 5.89
N GLY A 37 -1.59 -0.48 6.75
CA GLY A 37 -0.86 -1.37 7.64
C GLY A 37 -1.75 -2.44 8.23
N ILE A 38 -1.20 -3.66 8.36
CA ILE A 38 -1.81 -4.75 9.11
C ILE A 38 -0.89 -5.20 10.24
N LEU A 39 -1.50 -5.84 11.24
CA LEU A 39 -0.80 -6.52 12.32
C LEU A 39 -1.27 -7.97 12.39
N ARG A 40 -0.30 -8.89 12.30
CA ARG A 40 -0.44 -10.32 12.58
C ARG A 40 0.69 -10.68 13.54
N GLY A 41 0.33 -11.24 14.69
CA GLY A 41 1.27 -11.42 15.78
C GLY A 41 1.06 -12.74 16.48
N ALA A 42 2.16 -13.46 16.69
CA ALA A 42 2.29 -14.66 17.48
C ALA A 42 3.72 -14.69 18.07
N PRO A 43 4.01 -15.52 19.08
CA PRO A 43 5.39 -15.87 19.40
C PRO A 43 6.13 -16.31 18.13
N VAL A 44 7.42 -15.97 18.00
CA VAL A 44 8.17 -16.19 16.75
C VAL A 44 8.18 -17.66 16.30
N VAL A 45 8.11 -18.60 17.26
CA VAL A 45 8.08 -20.05 16.98
C VAL A 45 6.72 -20.55 16.51
N ASP A 46 5.67 -19.75 16.69
CA ASP A 46 4.28 -20.06 16.37
C ASP A 46 3.74 -19.17 15.23
N LEU A 47 4.56 -18.25 14.69
CA LEU A 47 4.15 -17.34 13.63
C LEU A 47 4.17 -18.08 12.29
N ASP A 48 3.04 -18.07 11.59
CA ASP A 48 2.95 -18.60 10.24
C ASP A 48 3.73 -17.72 9.27
N ASP A 49 4.47 -18.36 8.36
CA ASP A 49 5.14 -17.70 7.24
C ASP A 49 4.15 -16.87 6.40
N THR A 50 2.89 -17.32 6.29
CA THR A 50 1.86 -16.57 5.54
C THR A 50 1.46 -15.26 6.24
N ASP A 51 1.35 -15.27 7.57
CA ASP A 51 1.07 -14.07 8.36
C ASP A 51 2.26 -13.10 8.33
N TRP A 52 3.48 -13.63 8.40
CA TRP A 52 4.70 -12.83 8.23
C TRP A 52 4.74 -12.17 6.85
N ALA A 53 4.54 -12.94 5.79
CA ALA A 53 4.53 -12.44 4.41
C ALA A 53 3.46 -11.35 4.22
N ALA A 54 2.24 -11.56 4.71
CA ALA A 54 1.16 -10.59 4.58
C ALA A 54 1.50 -9.23 5.22
N VAL A 55 2.17 -9.24 6.38
CA VAL A 55 2.62 -8.01 7.04
C VAL A 55 3.65 -7.28 6.18
N PHE A 56 4.60 -8.00 5.55
CA PHE A 56 5.59 -7.39 4.66
C PHE A 56 4.97 -6.89 3.35
N ASP A 57 4.04 -7.64 2.76
CA ASP A 57 3.34 -7.26 1.54
C ASP A 57 2.62 -5.92 1.71
N VAL A 58 1.89 -5.73 2.81
CA VAL A 58 1.18 -4.47 3.07
C VAL A 58 2.12 -3.38 3.58
N ASN A 59 2.86 -3.65 4.67
CA ASN A 59 3.53 -2.60 5.43
C ASN A 59 4.89 -2.20 4.85
N THR A 60 5.48 -3.04 4.00
CA THR A 60 6.81 -2.81 3.42
C THR A 60 6.75 -2.70 1.90
N HIS A 61 6.28 -3.74 1.20
CA HIS A 61 6.19 -3.72 -0.26
C HIS A 61 5.16 -2.69 -0.73
N GLY A 62 4.02 -2.56 -0.05
CA GLY A 62 3.03 -1.52 -0.34
C GLY A 62 3.58 -0.09 -0.27
N VAL A 63 4.45 0.20 0.72
CA VAL A 63 5.14 1.50 0.80
C VAL A 63 6.04 1.74 -0.41
N MET A 64 6.79 0.71 -0.82
CA MET A 64 7.65 0.78 -2.01
C MET A 64 6.82 0.98 -3.28
N HIS A 65 5.71 0.27 -3.45
CA HIS A 65 4.82 0.43 -4.59
C HIS A 65 4.31 1.87 -4.75
N VAL A 66 3.95 2.53 -3.64
CA VAL A 66 3.43 3.92 -3.65
C VAL A 66 4.54 4.96 -3.84
N SER A 67 5.78 4.62 -3.49
CA SER A 67 6.88 5.61 -3.41
C SER A 67 7.89 5.57 -4.56
N ARG A 68 7.71 4.67 -5.54
CA ARG A 68 8.65 4.45 -6.65
C ARG A 68 8.29 5.23 -7.92
#